data_AF-A0A914E9S5-F1
#
_entry.id   AF-A0A914E9S5-F1
#
_cell.length_a   1.000
_cell.length_b   1.000
_cell.length_c   1.000
_cell.angle_alpha   90.00
_cell.angle_beta   90.00
_cell.angle_gamma   90.00
#
_symmetry.space_group_name_H-M   'P 1'
#
loop_
_entity.id
_entity.type
_entity.pdbx_description
1 polymer ?
#
loop_
_entity_poly.entity_id
_entity_poly.type
_entity_poly.pdbx_seq_one_letter_code
_entity_poly.pdbx_strand_id
1 'polypeptide(L)'
;MGAKPDMFEVGPYSYRETTIYNYKVPGSFLKDGTEFTYTKTTKYEFDPATSCQGCSENDTFIMPDILFFKLADVLLDPEAVCTLLSSIFNPDSPVQSNCLDSPVDGELETVLNIILRVLLKDSNFTIGDHPIELLCDLLSVMITADGGGPFLPIKVHEILWDGYNDPIVSRLILEIERIFESALNITLPDISTPPVAINQKVKTSLPYTMNTGTNNYLQTGAVLLYNNSKTLPDAFWNGWQCHVNDTDSCIPPQHLDIMDLSAKAFASEASTTSASNCECEVCSNETASLASKLKGTTGDFFHALVEKSDRLSVLVDDICRTMDFIYQEESKVQDIDTYRFIIDPSMFSSSNHDNCGYCRKLPRDMYGREAGSYCLPDGVLDLSGCEQLNADIIVSNPHFYGAAKEVRQMFPYLKQDANQDQTTLDIEPTTGTVLAANKRLQINYLFKNYPGPFQALTSGVYPILWLNESYMMDPHTHDQIKSEIHMKRKMISTSDSSGSQMSRDRRK
;
A
#
# COMPACT_ATOMS: atom_id res chain seq x y z
N MET A 1 18.55 8.57 23.12
CA MET A 1 17.97 7.38 22.47
C MET A 1 16.72 7.01 23.24
N GLY A 2 15.57 6.93 22.58
CA GLY A 2 14.34 6.44 23.19
C GLY A 2 14.45 4.96 23.58
N ALA A 3 13.53 4.50 24.43
CA ALA A 3 13.39 3.08 24.70
C ALA A 3 12.95 2.34 23.44
N LYS A 4 13.30 1.06 23.31
CA LYS A 4 12.74 0.22 22.25
C LYS A 4 11.24 0.00 22.52
N PRO A 5 10.40 -0.03 21.48
CA PRO A 5 8.97 -0.33 21.65
C PRO A 5 8.76 -1.69 22.31
N ASP A 6 7.85 -1.74 23.28
CA ASP A 6 7.36 -2.97 23.87
C ASP A 6 6.00 -3.28 23.26
N MET A 7 5.84 -4.47 22.66
CA MET A 7 4.66 -4.84 21.91
C MET A 7 4.28 -6.28 22.21
N PHE A 8 2.97 -6.54 22.25
CA PHE A 8 2.40 -7.87 22.45
C PHE A 8 1.47 -8.16 21.30
N GLU A 9 1.68 -9.31 20.66
CA GLU A 9 0.79 -9.80 19.62
C GLU A 9 -0.53 -10.30 20.24
N VAL A 10 -1.65 -9.86 19.69
CA VAL A 10 -3.00 -10.27 20.12
C VAL A 10 -3.78 -10.72 18.89
N GLY A 11 -4.28 -11.95 18.92
CA GLY A 11 -5.00 -12.53 17.81
C GLY A 11 -5.06 -14.07 17.86
N PRO A 12 -5.64 -14.70 16.83
CA PRO A 12 -6.20 -14.06 15.64
C PRO A 12 -7.61 -13.48 15.88
N TYR A 13 -7.89 -12.36 15.19
CA TYR A 13 -9.26 -11.89 14.94
C TYR A 13 -9.66 -12.38 13.55
N SER A 14 -10.48 -13.42 13.50
CA SER A 14 -10.72 -14.16 12.27
C SER A 14 -11.96 -13.64 11.55
N TYR A 15 -11.84 -13.51 10.23
CA TYR A 15 -12.92 -13.10 9.35
C TYR A 15 -13.09 -14.11 8.24
N ARG A 16 -14.34 -14.52 8.00
CA ARG A 16 -14.69 -15.31 6.83
C ARG A 16 -14.81 -14.41 5.63
N GLU A 17 -13.99 -14.69 4.64
CA GLU A 17 -14.06 -14.02 3.34
C GLU A 17 -15.07 -14.73 2.43
N THR A 18 -15.88 -13.95 1.72
CA THR A 18 -16.67 -14.41 0.58
C THR A 18 -16.33 -13.56 -0.63
N THR A 19 -15.79 -14.19 -1.67
CA THR A 19 -15.44 -13.54 -2.93
C THR A 19 -16.38 -13.98 -4.05
N ILE A 20 -16.97 -12.99 -4.73
CA ILE A 20 -17.88 -13.15 -5.86
C ILE A 20 -17.22 -12.59 -7.12
N TYR A 21 -17.02 -13.45 -8.11
CA TYR A 21 -16.53 -13.04 -9.43
C TYR A 21 -17.70 -12.55 -10.29
N ASN A 22 -17.66 -11.27 -10.68
CA ASN A 22 -18.67 -10.63 -11.51
C ASN A 22 -18.23 -10.67 -12.98
N TYR A 23 -18.69 -11.68 -13.70
CA TYR A 23 -18.28 -11.93 -15.09
C TYR A 23 -19.41 -12.30 -16.05
N LYS A 24 -20.65 -12.40 -15.55
CA LYS A 24 -21.81 -12.77 -16.36
C LYS A 24 -22.47 -11.56 -17.05
N VAL A 25 -21.73 -10.47 -17.23
CA VAL A 25 -22.23 -9.25 -17.89
C VAL A 25 -21.93 -9.29 -19.40
N PRO A 26 -22.82 -8.78 -20.27
CA PRO A 26 -22.57 -8.72 -21.71
C PRO A 26 -21.25 -8.00 -22.02
N GLY A 27 -20.41 -8.60 -22.86
CA GLY A 27 -19.09 -8.05 -23.22
C GLY A 27 -17.92 -8.50 -22.34
N SER A 28 -18.16 -9.34 -21.31
CA SER A 28 -17.08 -9.88 -20.46
C SER A 28 -16.10 -10.77 -21.25
N PHE A 29 -16.54 -11.41 -22.32
CA PHE A 29 -15.64 -12.13 -23.23
C PHE A 29 -15.45 -11.34 -24.52
N LEU A 30 -14.20 -11.31 -24.99
CA LEU A 30 -13.94 -10.92 -26.37
C LEU A 30 -14.62 -11.92 -27.31
N LYS A 31 -15.08 -11.47 -28.49
CA LYS A 31 -15.90 -12.28 -29.41
C LYS A 31 -15.21 -13.57 -29.88
N ASP A 32 -13.88 -13.60 -29.91
CA ASP A 32 -13.08 -14.76 -30.29
C ASP A 32 -12.72 -15.68 -29.10
N GLY A 33 -13.10 -15.30 -27.87
CA GLY A 33 -12.84 -16.05 -26.65
C GLY A 33 -11.38 -16.03 -26.17
N THR A 34 -10.54 -15.12 -26.68
CA THR A 34 -9.12 -15.03 -26.30
C THR A 34 -8.88 -14.21 -25.04
N GLU A 35 -9.81 -13.31 -24.71
CA GLU A 35 -9.74 -12.44 -23.54
C GLU A 35 -11.04 -12.48 -22.74
N PHE A 36 -10.90 -12.29 -21.43
CA PHE A 36 -11.99 -12.32 -20.47
C PHE A 36 -11.82 -11.22 -19.42
N THR A 37 -12.87 -10.44 -19.17
CA THR A 37 -12.90 -9.34 -18.22
C THR A 37 -13.86 -9.61 -17.08
N TYR A 38 -13.43 -9.37 -15.84
CA TYR A 38 -14.26 -9.49 -14.64
C TYR A 38 -13.86 -8.50 -13.56
N THR A 39 -14.73 -8.31 -12.57
CA THR A 39 -14.38 -7.72 -11.27
C THR A 39 -14.61 -8.75 -10.16
N LYS A 40 -13.90 -8.64 -9.04
CA LYS A 40 -14.15 -9.44 -7.84
C LYS A 40 -14.78 -8.55 -6.76
N THR A 41 -15.86 -8.99 -6.15
CA THR A 41 -16.43 -8.36 -4.94
C THR A 41 -16.17 -9.26 -3.76
N THR A 42 -15.44 -8.75 -2.78
CA THR A 42 -15.03 -9.46 -1.57
C THR A 42 -15.77 -8.89 -0.37
N LYS A 43 -16.25 -9.77 0.50
CA LYS A 43 -16.96 -9.44 1.75
C LYS A 43 -16.33 -10.16 2.92
N TYR A 44 -16.18 -9.47 4.05
CA TYR A 44 -15.66 -10.02 5.29
C TYR A 44 -16.73 -10.06 6.39
N GLU A 45 -16.83 -11.21 7.07
CA GLU A 45 -17.72 -11.42 8.21
C GLU A 45 -16.94 -11.99 9.39
N PHE A 46 -17.03 -11.37 10.57
CA PHE A 46 -16.30 -11.85 11.74
C PHE A 46 -16.72 -13.28 12.11
N ASP A 47 -15.73 -14.13 12.39
CA ASP A 47 -15.92 -15.52 12.79
C ASP A 47 -15.36 -15.73 14.21
N PRO A 48 -16.21 -15.61 15.24
CA PRO A 48 -15.80 -15.85 16.62
C PRO A 48 -15.28 -17.27 16.86
N ALA A 49 -15.70 -18.27 16.07
CA ALA A 49 -15.35 -19.67 16.29
C ALA A 49 -13.89 -19.97 15.93
N THR A 50 -13.31 -19.19 15.02
CA THR A 50 -11.92 -19.32 14.56
C THR A 50 -11.03 -18.18 15.08
N SER A 51 -11.58 -17.28 15.90
CA SER A 51 -10.83 -16.24 16.61
C SER A 51 -10.24 -16.75 17.93
N CYS A 52 -9.28 -16.03 18.52
CA CYS A 52 -8.73 -16.37 19.82
C CYS A 52 -9.81 -16.35 20.93
N GLN A 53 -9.60 -17.15 21.98
CA GLN A 53 -10.55 -17.27 23.09
C GLN A 53 -10.76 -15.91 23.78
N GLY A 54 -12.00 -15.42 23.76
CA GLY A 54 -12.37 -14.14 24.38
C GLY A 54 -12.17 -12.92 23.48
N CYS A 55 -11.61 -13.09 22.29
CA CYS A 55 -11.37 -12.01 21.36
C CYS A 55 -12.67 -11.53 20.72
N SER A 56 -12.85 -10.21 20.69
CA SER A 56 -14.02 -9.53 20.14
C SER A 56 -13.59 -8.40 19.21
N GLU A 57 -14.39 -8.10 18.18
CA GLU A 57 -14.11 -6.93 17.35
C GLU A 57 -14.13 -5.60 18.13
N ASN A 58 -14.72 -5.58 19.33
CA ASN A 58 -14.72 -4.43 20.25
C ASN A 58 -13.44 -4.32 21.10
N ASP A 59 -12.52 -5.27 21.01
CA ASP A 59 -11.25 -5.20 21.72
C ASP A 59 -10.47 -3.97 21.26
N THR A 60 -9.83 -3.30 22.22
CA THR A 60 -9.12 -2.05 22.00
C THR A 60 -7.62 -2.30 22.02
N PHE A 61 -6.90 -1.77 21.04
CA PHE A 61 -5.44 -1.77 21.00
C PHE A 61 -4.94 -0.34 20.79
N ILE A 62 -3.66 -0.12 21.11
CA ILE A 62 -3.01 1.17 20.96
C ILE A 62 -2.22 1.13 19.65
N MET A 63 -2.44 2.10 18.78
CA MET A 63 -1.73 2.20 17.50
C MET A 63 -1.21 3.60 17.23
N PRO A 64 -0.24 3.76 16.30
CA PRO A 64 0.18 5.07 15.83
C PRO A 64 -1.00 5.87 15.32
N ASP A 65 -1.10 7.13 15.73
CA ASP A 65 -2.10 8.05 15.18
C ASP A 65 -1.62 8.54 13.80
N ILE A 66 -2.13 7.91 12.74
CA ILE A 66 -1.72 8.19 11.36
C ILE A 66 -1.98 9.66 11.00
N LEU A 67 -3.11 10.23 11.44
CA LEU A 67 -3.48 11.61 11.11
C LEU A 67 -2.69 12.61 11.93
N PHE A 68 -2.40 12.30 13.20
CA PHE A 68 -1.45 13.07 14.00
C PHE A 68 -0.09 13.20 13.30
N PHE A 69 0.48 12.09 12.83
CA PHE A 69 1.80 12.13 12.19
C PHE A 69 1.78 12.79 10.82
N LYS A 70 0.67 12.65 10.06
CA LYS A 70 0.50 13.41 8.81
C LYS A 70 0.38 14.90 9.04
N LEU A 71 -0.36 15.30 10.07
CA LEU A 71 -0.41 16.70 10.45
C LEU A 71 0.98 17.19 10.88
N ALA A 72 1.72 16.40 11.67
CA ALA A 72 3.08 16.73 12.07
C ALA A 72 4.03 16.88 10.86
N ASP A 73 3.93 16.02 9.85
CA ASP A 73 4.70 16.13 8.61
C ASP A 73 4.39 17.43 7.87
N VAL A 74 3.11 17.76 7.68
CA VAL A 74 2.67 19.00 7.02
C VAL A 74 3.21 20.22 7.75
N LEU A 75 3.16 20.23 9.07
CA LEU A 75 3.57 21.38 9.88
C LEU A 75 5.08 21.61 9.91
N LEU A 76 5.85 20.53 9.80
CA LEU A 76 7.31 20.60 9.74
C LEU A 76 7.85 20.91 8.35
N ASP A 77 6.97 20.99 7.35
CA ASP A 77 7.29 21.34 5.98
C ASP A 77 6.72 22.73 5.65
N PRO A 78 7.58 23.77 5.61
CA PRO A 78 7.18 25.14 5.27
C PRO A 78 6.38 25.23 3.97
N GLU A 79 6.72 24.44 2.96
CA GLU A 79 6.04 24.43 1.66
C GLU A 79 4.64 23.80 1.78
N ALA A 80 4.52 22.69 2.51
CA ALA A 80 3.24 22.03 2.74
C ALA A 80 2.24 22.91 3.53
N VAL A 81 2.71 23.63 4.56
CA VAL A 81 1.90 24.63 5.28
C VAL A 81 1.41 25.72 4.32
N CYS A 82 2.32 26.20 3.46
CA CYS A 82 2.04 27.20 2.45
C CYS A 82 0.96 26.76 1.47
N THR A 83 1.09 25.54 0.91
CA THR A 83 0.09 24.94 0.03
C THR A 83 -1.26 24.81 0.72
N LEU A 84 -1.29 24.31 1.96
CA LEU A 84 -2.53 24.15 2.73
C LEU A 84 -3.24 25.50 2.98
N LEU A 85 -2.50 26.55 3.32
CA LEU A 85 -3.08 27.88 3.51
C LEU A 85 -3.59 28.44 2.18
N SER A 86 -2.87 28.24 1.07
CA SER A 86 -3.29 28.73 -0.24
C SER A 86 -4.59 28.07 -0.74
N SER A 87 -4.78 26.77 -0.50
CA SER A 87 -5.99 26.04 -0.93
C SER A 87 -7.23 26.44 -0.12
N ILE A 88 -7.07 26.78 1.16
CA ILE A 88 -8.16 27.25 2.03
C ILE A 88 -8.58 28.67 1.68
N PHE A 89 -7.62 29.57 1.40
CA PHE A 89 -7.90 31.00 1.25
C PHE A 89 -8.04 31.48 -0.19
N ASN A 90 -7.60 30.72 -1.20
CA ASN A 90 -7.70 31.14 -2.60
C ASN A 90 -7.87 29.96 -3.59
N PRO A 91 -9.01 29.22 -3.52
CA PRO A 91 -9.23 27.99 -4.28
C PRO A 91 -9.29 28.17 -5.82
N ASP A 92 -9.46 29.39 -6.32
CA ASP A 92 -9.61 29.70 -7.76
C ASP A 92 -8.34 30.33 -8.41
N SER A 93 -7.25 30.50 -7.67
CA SER A 93 -6.04 31.17 -8.18
C SER A 93 -5.06 30.18 -8.84
N PRO A 94 -4.68 30.36 -10.13
CA PRO A 94 -3.75 29.49 -10.84
C PRO A 94 -2.26 29.72 -10.47
N VAL A 95 -2.00 30.49 -9.40
CA VAL A 95 -0.64 30.84 -8.97
C VAL A 95 -0.33 30.11 -7.67
N GLN A 96 0.45 29.03 -7.76
CA GLN A 96 1.30 28.56 -6.67
C GLN A 96 2.35 29.66 -6.40
N SER A 97 1.99 30.72 -5.68
CA SER A 97 2.99 31.69 -5.22
C SER A 97 3.63 31.13 -3.97
N ASN A 98 4.95 30.90 -4.01
CA ASN A 98 5.77 30.65 -2.84
C ASN A 98 5.49 31.74 -1.80
N CYS A 99 4.71 31.44 -0.75
CA CYS A 99 4.58 32.33 0.40
C CYS A 99 5.89 32.49 1.19
N LEU A 100 6.92 31.73 0.81
CA LEU A 100 8.30 31.86 1.28
C LEU A 100 9.09 32.96 0.54
N ASP A 101 8.73 33.30 -0.70
CA ASP A 101 9.47 34.29 -1.52
C ASP A 101 8.68 35.58 -1.81
N SER A 102 7.37 35.60 -1.55
CA SER A 102 6.59 36.83 -1.64
C SER A 102 6.69 37.59 -0.31
N PRO A 103 6.93 38.93 -0.31
CA PRO A 103 6.59 39.72 0.87
C PRO A 103 5.12 39.40 1.16
N VAL A 104 4.84 38.90 2.37
CA VAL A 104 3.51 38.45 2.73
C VAL A 104 2.57 39.60 2.41
N ASP A 105 1.72 39.46 1.39
CA ASP A 105 0.72 40.48 1.10
C ASP A 105 -0.10 40.60 2.39
N GLY A 106 -0.25 41.83 2.90
CA GLY A 106 -0.68 42.09 4.27
C GLY A 106 -2.01 41.45 4.67
N GLU A 107 -2.79 40.89 3.74
CA GLU A 107 -3.98 40.09 4.00
C GLU A 107 -3.66 38.68 4.55
N LEU A 108 -2.68 37.95 4.00
CA LEU A 108 -2.34 36.59 4.47
C LEU A 108 -1.65 36.63 5.84
N GLU A 109 -0.79 37.63 6.06
CA GLU A 109 -0.14 37.87 7.36
C GLU A 109 -1.19 38.23 8.41
N THR A 110 -2.20 39.02 8.04
CA THR A 110 -3.31 39.39 8.93
C THR A 110 -4.17 38.18 9.29
N VAL A 111 -4.50 37.33 8.32
CA VAL A 111 -5.27 36.10 8.55
C VAL A 111 -4.49 35.11 9.43
N LEU A 112 -3.21 34.89 9.16
CA LEU A 112 -2.37 34.00 9.98
C LEU A 112 -2.19 34.54 11.40
N ASN A 113 -1.98 35.85 11.55
CA ASN A 113 -1.94 36.51 12.87
C ASN A 113 -3.27 36.38 13.62
N ILE A 114 -4.42 36.47 12.93
CA ILE A 114 -5.74 36.29 13.53
C ILE A 114 -5.92 34.85 14.01
N ILE A 115 -5.61 33.85 13.17
CA ILE A 115 -5.69 32.43 13.53
C ILE A 115 -4.81 32.13 14.74
N LEU A 116 -3.55 32.58 14.72
CA LEU A 116 -2.61 32.34 15.81
C LEU A 116 -3.00 33.06 17.11
N ARG A 117 -3.45 34.33 17.07
CA ARG A 117 -3.95 35.06 18.26
C ARG A 117 -5.10 34.33 18.94
N VAL A 118 -6.00 33.75 18.15
CA VAL A 118 -7.18 33.04 18.67
C VAL A 118 -6.81 31.67 19.22
N LEU A 119 -5.98 30.91 18.50
CA LEU A 119 -5.46 29.62 18.99
C LEU A 119 -4.65 29.77 20.29
N LEU A 120 -3.87 30.87 20.40
CA LEU A 120 -3.07 31.18 21.60
C LEU A 120 -3.86 31.79 22.75
N LYS A 121 -5.11 32.20 22.51
CA LYS A 121 -5.89 33.06 23.42
C LYS A 121 -5.09 34.30 23.87
N ASP A 122 -4.23 34.83 22.99
CA ASP A 122 -3.41 36.02 23.24
C ASP A 122 -3.70 37.08 22.19
N SER A 123 -4.37 38.15 22.59
CA SER A 123 -4.77 39.26 21.72
C SER A 123 -3.61 40.15 21.26
N ASN A 124 -2.44 40.04 21.90
CA ASN A 124 -1.26 40.86 21.59
C ASN A 124 -0.20 40.12 20.77
N PHE A 125 -0.47 38.88 20.40
CA PHE A 125 0.47 38.05 19.67
C PHE A 125 0.74 38.61 18.27
N THR A 126 2.01 38.69 17.88
CA THR A 126 2.44 39.09 16.54
C THR A 126 3.46 38.06 16.07
N ILE A 127 3.29 37.58 14.83
CA ILE A 127 4.25 36.70 14.19
C ILE A 127 5.57 37.47 14.07
N GLY A 128 6.58 37.09 14.86
CA GLY A 128 7.96 37.52 14.64
C GLY A 128 8.65 36.69 13.55
N ASP A 129 9.96 36.79 13.43
CA ASP A 129 10.76 36.21 12.34
C ASP A 129 10.80 34.65 12.26
N HIS A 130 10.02 33.93 13.10
CA HIS A 130 9.99 32.46 13.17
C HIS A 130 8.55 31.87 13.23
N PRO A 131 7.70 32.10 12.21
CA PRO A 131 6.28 31.66 12.21
C PRO A 131 6.09 30.14 12.32
N ILE A 132 7.01 29.35 11.78
CA ILE A 132 6.87 27.89 11.63
C ILE A 132 7.18 27.16 12.93
N GLU A 133 8.23 27.56 13.64
CA GLU A 133 8.56 27.00 14.97
C GLU A 133 7.44 27.30 15.97
N LEU A 134 6.84 28.49 15.87
CA LEU A 134 5.77 28.94 16.74
C LEU A 134 4.45 28.22 16.46
N LEU A 135 4.15 27.91 15.19
CA LEU A 135 3.02 27.07 14.79
C LEU A 135 3.21 25.61 15.24
N CYS A 136 4.44 25.08 15.14
CA CYS A 136 4.79 23.75 15.63
C CYS A 136 4.67 23.64 17.15
N ASP A 137 5.14 24.64 17.89
CA ASP A 137 5.00 24.72 19.35
C ASP A 137 3.54 24.87 19.77
N LEU A 138 2.77 25.66 19.03
CA LEU A 138 1.34 25.85 19.25
C LEU A 138 0.54 24.58 19.07
N LEU A 139 0.78 23.85 17.97
CA LEU A 139 0.10 22.60 17.69
C LEU A 139 0.58 21.51 18.64
N SER A 140 1.85 21.52 19.02
CA SER A 140 2.35 20.68 20.11
C SER A 140 1.60 20.97 21.42
N VAL A 141 1.33 22.24 21.76
CA VAL A 141 0.54 22.62 22.93
C VAL A 141 -0.93 22.24 22.78
N MET A 142 -1.56 22.48 21.62
CA MET A 142 -2.94 22.10 21.34
C MET A 142 -3.14 20.58 21.39
N ILE A 143 -2.18 19.81 20.91
CA ILE A 143 -2.22 18.34 20.96
C ILE A 143 -2.01 17.87 22.40
N THR A 144 -1.02 18.42 23.11
CA THR A 144 -0.63 17.96 24.46
C THR A 144 -1.60 18.41 25.56
N ALA A 145 -2.15 19.63 25.47
CA ALA A 145 -3.04 20.20 26.49
C ALA A 145 -4.40 19.48 26.59
N ASP A 146 -4.75 18.75 25.53
CA ASP A 146 -6.10 18.25 25.28
C ASP A 146 -6.20 16.71 25.33
N GLY A 147 -5.11 16.05 25.75
CA GLY A 147 -5.00 14.60 25.89
C GLY A 147 -4.77 13.85 24.58
N GLY A 148 -4.50 14.57 23.47
CA GLY A 148 -4.07 13.98 22.21
C GLY A 148 -2.61 13.53 22.30
N GLY A 149 -2.27 12.48 21.56
CA GLY A 149 -0.91 11.94 21.57
C GLY A 149 -0.60 11.17 20.30
N PRO A 150 0.67 10.78 20.12
CA PRO A 150 1.15 10.07 18.93
C PRO A 150 0.55 8.67 18.77
N PHE A 151 -0.24 8.22 19.75
CA PHE A 151 -0.90 6.94 19.76
C PHE A 151 -2.32 7.12 20.25
N LEU A 152 -3.27 6.41 19.63
CA LEU A 152 -4.65 6.38 20.06
C LEU A 152 -5.10 4.94 20.38
N PRO A 153 -5.99 4.77 21.38
CA PRO A 153 -6.73 3.54 21.56
C PRO A 153 -7.81 3.42 20.48
N ILE A 154 -7.86 2.31 19.78
CA ILE A 154 -8.82 2.05 18.71
C ILE A 154 -9.36 0.63 18.80
N LYS A 155 -10.60 0.42 18.38
CA LYS A 155 -11.18 -0.92 18.32
C LYS A 155 -10.79 -1.65 17.05
N VAL A 156 -10.76 -2.99 17.11
CA VAL A 156 -10.47 -3.85 15.95
C VAL A 156 -11.41 -3.57 14.78
N HIS A 157 -12.73 -3.46 15.00
CA HIS A 157 -13.65 -3.17 13.90
C HIS A 157 -13.46 -1.77 13.27
N GLU A 158 -13.07 -0.78 14.08
CA GLU A 158 -12.89 0.60 13.63
C GLU A 158 -11.68 0.70 12.71
N ILE A 159 -10.52 0.15 13.09
CA ILE A 159 -9.33 0.23 12.24
C ILE A 159 -9.46 -0.61 10.96
N LEU A 160 -10.15 -1.74 11.01
CA LEU A 160 -10.17 -2.70 9.91
C LEU A 160 -11.26 -2.35 8.90
N TRP A 161 -12.43 -1.88 9.35
CA TRP A 161 -13.64 -1.87 8.52
C TRP A 161 -14.46 -0.59 8.60
N ASP A 162 -14.93 -0.24 9.80
CA ASP A 162 -15.94 0.81 9.97
C ASP A 162 -15.32 2.20 9.85
N GLY A 163 -14.02 2.27 10.12
CA GLY A 163 -13.23 3.48 10.22
C GLY A 163 -13.47 4.22 11.53
N TYR A 164 -12.52 5.08 11.88
CA TYR A 164 -12.61 5.96 13.05
C TYR A 164 -12.55 7.43 12.63
N ASN A 165 -13.23 8.28 13.40
CA ASN A 165 -13.07 9.72 13.33
C ASN A 165 -11.92 10.12 14.25
N ASP A 166 -10.94 10.79 13.69
CA ASP A 166 -9.75 11.16 14.45
C ASP A 166 -10.05 12.27 15.47
N PRO A 167 -9.71 12.09 16.75
CA PRO A 167 -10.01 13.08 17.78
C PRO A 167 -9.33 14.44 17.55
N ILE A 168 -8.13 14.45 16.97
CA ILE A 168 -7.34 15.67 16.75
C ILE A 168 -7.92 16.44 15.58
N VAL A 169 -8.17 15.76 14.46
CA VAL A 169 -8.76 16.38 13.27
C VAL A 169 -10.18 16.87 13.55
N SER A 170 -11.00 16.07 14.24
CA SER A 170 -12.37 16.47 14.62
C SER A 170 -12.37 17.75 15.46
N ARG A 171 -11.42 17.90 16.39
CA ARG A 171 -11.29 19.13 17.20
C ARG A 171 -10.76 20.30 16.40
N LEU A 172 -9.78 20.08 15.52
CA LEU A 172 -9.23 21.12 14.66
C LEU A 172 -10.33 21.73 13.79
N ILE A 173 -11.20 20.90 13.22
CA ILE A 173 -12.37 21.34 12.45
C ILE A 173 -13.30 22.19 13.32
N LEU A 174 -13.66 21.72 14.52
CA LEU A 174 -14.54 22.46 15.42
C LEU A 174 -13.97 23.84 15.82
N GLU A 175 -12.66 23.94 16.05
CA GLU A 175 -12.03 25.23 16.35
C GLU A 175 -11.96 26.15 15.12
N ILE A 176 -11.72 25.60 13.93
CA ILE A 176 -11.79 26.38 12.67
C ILE A 176 -13.21 26.92 12.48
N GLU A 177 -14.24 26.09 12.61
CA GLU A 177 -15.65 26.51 12.53
C GLU A 177 -15.95 27.63 13.53
N ARG A 178 -15.53 27.45 14.79
CA ARG A 178 -15.69 28.47 15.85
C ARG A 178 -15.03 29.80 15.49
N ILE A 179 -13.86 29.78 14.86
CA ILE A 179 -13.15 30.99 14.42
C ILE A 179 -13.92 31.70 13.32
N PHE A 180 -14.31 30.98 12.27
CA PHE A 180 -15.02 31.58 11.14
C PHE A 180 -16.37 32.17 11.57
N GLU A 181 -17.09 31.49 12.46
CA GLU A 181 -18.34 32.00 13.01
C GLU A 181 -18.13 33.22 13.92
N SER A 182 -17.18 33.17 14.85
CA SER A 182 -17.03 34.20 15.89
C SER A 182 -16.20 35.42 15.46
N ALA A 183 -15.20 35.25 14.61
CA ALA A 183 -14.27 36.31 14.20
C ALA A 183 -14.64 36.90 12.84
N LEU A 184 -15.14 36.09 11.90
CA LEU A 184 -15.41 36.50 10.52
C LEU A 184 -16.92 36.56 10.20
N ASN A 185 -17.79 36.05 11.07
CA ASN A 185 -19.23 35.93 10.83
C ASN A 185 -19.52 35.20 9.50
N ILE A 186 -18.68 34.20 9.18
CA ILE A 186 -18.79 33.32 8.02
C ILE A 186 -19.18 31.94 8.55
N THR A 187 -20.26 31.36 8.00
CA THR A 187 -20.60 29.97 8.25
C THR A 187 -19.86 29.10 7.25
N LEU A 188 -18.97 28.23 7.73
CA LEU A 188 -18.30 27.25 6.89
C LEU A 188 -19.29 26.15 6.47
N PRO A 189 -19.10 25.54 5.28
CA PRO A 189 -19.78 24.28 4.96
C PRO A 189 -19.36 23.20 5.97
N ASP A 190 -20.24 22.23 6.21
CA ASP A 190 -19.96 21.09 7.11
C ASP A 190 -18.69 20.36 6.64
N ILE A 191 -17.61 20.48 7.41
CA ILE A 191 -16.31 19.87 7.11
C ILE A 191 -16.28 18.51 7.81
N SER A 192 -16.71 17.47 7.11
CA SER A 192 -16.61 16.10 7.62
C SER A 192 -15.38 15.40 7.02
N THR A 193 -14.50 14.89 7.87
CA THR A 193 -13.47 13.96 7.41
C THR A 193 -14.04 12.55 7.32
N PRO A 194 -13.80 11.83 6.22
CA PRO A 194 -14.17 10.44 6.12
C PRO A 194 -13.37 9.64 7.14
N PRO A 195 -13.97 8.55 7.62
CA PRO A 195 -13.37 7.77 8.68
C PRO A 195 -12.13 7.03 8.13
N VAL A 196 -11.11 6.93 8.95
CA VAL A 196 -9.84 6.26 8.60
C VAL A 196 -10.01 4.75 8.85
N ALA A 197 -9.85 3.94 7.81
CA ALA A 197 -9.85 2.48 7.89
C ALA A 197 -8.76 1.91 6.99
N ILE A 198 -8.16 0.79 7.39
CA ILE A 198 -7.16 0.07 6.58
C ILE A 198 -7.84 -0.73 5.45
N ASN A 199 -9.09 -1.14 5.63
CA ASN A 199 -9.80 -1.92 4.62
C ASN A 199 -11.30 -1.60 4.61
N GLN A 200 -12.03 -2.24 3.70
CA GLN A 200 -13.48 -2.12 3.55
C GLN A 200 -14.13 -3.47 3.77
N LYS A 201 -15.23 -3.49 4.54
CA LYS A 201 -16.00 -4.72 4.80
C LYS A 201 -16.55 -5.36 3.52
N VAL A 202 -16.82 -4.53 2.50
CA VAL A 202 -17.18 -4.94 1.15
C VAL A 202 -16.33 -4.12 0.17
N LYS A 203 -15.46 -4.80 -0.59
CA LYS A 203 -14.56 -4.17 -1.58
C LYS A 203 -14.87 -4.77 -2.95
N THR A 204 -15.02 -3.93 -3.98
CA THR A 204 -15.06 -4.40 -5.37
C THR A 204 -13.80 -3.96 -6.09
N SER A 205 -13.10 -4.88 -6.71
CA SER A 205 -11.88 -4.58 -7.44
C SER A 205 -12.15 -3.73 -8.67
N LEU A 206 -11.11 -3.06 -9.16
CA LEU A 206 -11.06 -2.59 -10.53
C LEU A 206 -11.15 -3.78 -11.51
N PRO A 207 -11.60 -3.55 -12.76
CA PRO A 207 -11.73 -4.63 -13.73
C PRO A 207 -10.37 -5.17 -14.17
N TYR A 208 -10.27 -6.50 -14.22
CA TYR A 208 -9.14 -7.23 -14.79
C TYR A 208 -9.54 -7.80 -16.14
N THR A 209 -8.71 -7.59 -17.16
CA THR A 209 -8.82 -8.33 -18.43
C THR A 209 -7.69 -9.34 -18.48
N MET A 210 -8.03 -10.62 -18.67
CA MET A 210 -7.11 -11.75 -18.67
C MET A 210 -7.09 -12.46 -20.02
N ASN A 211 -5.95 -13.08 -20.31
CA ASN A 211 -5.81 -14.04 -21.40
C ASN A 211 -6.42 -15.38 -20.98
N THR A 212 -7.30 -15.93 -21.81
CA THR A 212 -7.97 -17.22 -21.52
C THR A 212 -7.07 -18.43 -21.76
N GLY A 213 -5.95 -18.24 -22.47
CA GLY A 213 -5.03 -19.29 -22.89
C GLY A 213 -5.49 -20.09 -24.11
N THR A 214 -6.58 -19.68 -24.78
CA THR A 214 -7.12 -20.33 -25.99
C THR A 214 -6.04 -20.55 -27.06
N ASN A 215 -5.15 -19.57 -27.25
CA ASN A 215 -4.07 -19.64 -28.25
C ASN A 215 -2.76 -20.23 -27.69
N ASN A 216 -2.51 -20.05 -26.40
CA ASN A 216 -1.32 -20.52 -25.71
C ASN A 216 -1.64 -20.76 -24.23
N TYR A 217 -1.65 -22.03 -23.80
CA TYR A 217 -2.01 -22.40 -22.44
C TYR A 217 -1.05 -21.81 -21.38
N LEU A 218 0.20 -21.51 -21.76
CA LEU A 218 1.17 -20.84 -20.87
C LEU A 218 0.78 -19.40 -20.51
N GLN A 219 -0.19 -18.82 -21.23
CA GLN A 219 -0.73 -17.49 -20.97
C GLN A 219 -2.08 -17.54 -20.22
N THR A 220 -2.59 -18.73 -19.86
CA THR A 220 -3.85 -18.85 -19.12
C THR A 220 -3.82 -18.03 -17.83
N GLY A 221 -4.79 -17.12 -17.69
CA GLY A 221 -4.93 -16.25 -16.51
C GLY A 221 -4.01 -15.04 -16.50
N ALA A 222 -3.16 -14.86 -17.52
CA ALA A 222 -2.25 -13.71 -17.58
C ALA A 222 -3.05 -12.40 -17.65
N VAL A 223 -2.77 -11.46 -16.74
CA VAL A 223 -3.40 -10.14 -16.68
C VAL A 223 -2.88 -9.30 -17.84
N LEU A 224 -3.77 -8.98 -18.78
CA LEU A 224 -3.50 -8.14 -19.94
C LEU A 224 -3.79 -6.68 -19.65
N LEU A 225 -4.88 -6.40 -18.93
CA LEU A 225 -5.28 -5.06 -18.53
C LEU A 225 -5.69 -5.03 -17.05
N TYR A 226 -5.27 -3.98 -16.37
CA TYR A 226 -5.74 -3.57 -15.06
C TYR A 226 -6.42 -2.21 -15.19
N ASN A 227 -7.71 -2.13 -14.88
CA ASN A 227 -8.50 -0.92 -15.06
C ASN A 227 -8.41 -0.32 -16.48
N ASN A 228 -8.47 -1.17 -17.51
CA ASN A 228 -8.30 -0.81 -18.93
C ASN A 228 -6.90 -0.28 -19.31
N SER A 229 -5.89 -0.40 -18.43
CA SER A 229 -4.50 -0.04 -18.71
C SER A 229 -3.61 -1.27 -18.81
N LYS A 230 -2.56 -1.21 -19.65
CA LYS A 230 -1.52 -2.25 -19.77
C LYS A 230 -0.43 -2.14 -18.71
N THR A 231 -0.46 -1.08 -17.91
CA THR A 231 0.46 -0.81 -16.82
C THR A 231 -0.33 -0.43 -15.57
N LEU A 232 0.29 -0.63 -14.41
CA LEU A 232 -0.20 -0.03 -13.18
C LEU A 232 -0.14 1.50 -13.28
N PRO A 233 -1.00 2.22 -12.55
CA PRO A 233 -0.92 3.67 -12.44
C PRO A 233 0.49 4.12 -12.07
N ASP A 234 1.05 5.02 -12.87
CA ASP A 234 2.41 5.51 -12.64
C ASP A 234 2.55 6.14 -11.24
N ALA A 235 1.50 6.79 -10.75
CA ALA A 235 1.44 7.42 -9.43
C ALA A 235 1.86 6.49 -8.27
N PHE A 236 1.65 5.17 -8.41
CA PHE A 236 2.00 4.20 -7.38
C PHE A 236 3.51 4.18 -7.09
N TRP A 237 4.33 4.33 -8.12
CA TRP A 237 5.79 4.15 -8.04
C TRP A 237 6.58 5.35 -8.57
N ASN A 238 5.90 6.46 -8.88
CA ASN A 238 6.45 7.72 -9.41
C ASN A 238 7.43 8.49 -8.49
N GLY A 239 8.00 7.86 -7.46
CA GLY A 239 9.06 8.46 -6.62
C GLY A 239 10.37 8.78 -7.37
N TRP A 240 10.42 8.55 -8.69
CA TRP A 240 11.59 8.59 -9.55
C TRP A 240 11.54 9.61 -10.68
N GLN A 241 10.57 10.53 -10.71
CA GLN A 241 10.56 11.55 -11.75
C GLN A 241 11.71 12.55 -11.51
N CYS A 242 12.84 12.33 -12.20
CA CYS A 242 13.89 13.34 -12.31
C CYS A 242 13.32 14.47 -13.19
N HIS A 243 12.91 15.59 -12.57
CA HIS A 243 12.49 16.79 -13.31
C HIS A 243 13.70 17.33 -14.09
N VAL A 244 13.56 17.42 -15.42
CA VAL A 244 14.70 17.62 -16.34
C VAL A 244 15.15 19.09 -16.46
N ASN A 245 14.72 19.97 -15.56
CA ASN A 245 14.93 21.40 -15.69
C ASN A 245 15.46 22.09 -14.43
N ASP A 246 16.30 21.43 -13.63
CA ASP A 246 17.12 22.18 -12.68
C ASP A 246 18.50 21.55 -12.52
N THR A 247 19.53 22.36 -12.80
CA THR A 247 20.94 21.98 -12.65
C THR A 247 21.39 21.90 -11.19
N ASP A 248 20.53 22.20 -10.23
CA ASP A 248 20.78 22.04 -8.81
C ASP A 248 19.44 21.80 -8.11
N SER A 249 19.34 20.75 -7.29
CA SER A 249 18.21 20.35 -6.42
C SER A 249 17.12 19.44 -7.03
N CYS A 250 17.03 18.22 -6.49
CA CYS A 250 15.88 17.32 -6.67
C CYS A 250 14.70 17.84 -5.83
N ILE A 251 13.83 18.64 -6.44
CA ILE A 251 12.56 19.09 -5.86
C ILE A 251 11.56 17.91 -5.90
N PRO A 252 10.81 17.62 -4.82
CA PRO A 252 9.78 16.58 -4.82
C PRO A 252 8.66 16.89 -5.84
N PRO A 253 7.88 15.87 -6.27
CA PRO A 253 6.73 16.12 -7.12
C PRO A 253 5.83 17.18 -6.46
N GLN A 254 5.42 18.16 -7.25
CA GLN A 254 4.43 19.15 -6.83
C GLN A 254 3.23 18.43 -6.19
N HIS A 255 2.92 18.87 -4.98
CA HIS A 255 1.84 18.42 -4.13
C HIS A 255 0.63 17.89 -4.92
N LEU A 256 0.36 16.59 -4.78
CA LEU A 256 -0.99 16.07 -4.96
C LEU A 256 -1.80 16.60 -3.78
N ASP A 257 -2.83 17.37 -4.10
CA ASP A 257 -3.70 18.09 -3.19
C ASP A 257 -4.07 17.28 -1.94
N ILE A 258 -3.68 17.82 -0.78
CA ILE A 258 -4.18 17.37 0.51
C ILE A 258 -5.61 17.90 0.61
N MET A 259 -6.56 16.97 0.67
CA MET A 259 -8.01 17.15 0.62
C MET A 259 -8.60 17.28 -0.78
N ASP A 260 -8.79 16.13 -1.42
CA ASP A 260 -9.98 15.98 -2.24
C ASP A 260 -10.70 14.67 -1.92
N LEU A 261 -11.59 14.79 -0.94
CA LEU A 261 -12.62 13.81 -0.66
C LEU A 261 -13.91 14.17 -1.38
N SER A 262 -13.83 14.80 -2.57
CA SER A 262 -14.94 14.88 -3.51
C SER A 262 -14.59 15.49 -4.89
N ALA A 263 -13.65 14.97 -5.69
CA ALA A 263 -13.69 15.29 -7.12
C ALA A 263 -13.19 14.17 -8.04
N LYS A 264 -14.16 13.45 -8.58
CA LYS A 264 -14.13 13.08 -10.00
C LYS A 264 -14.27 14.36 -10.84
N ALA A 265 -13.18 14.90 -11.37
CA ALA A 265 -13.11 15.57 -12.67
C ALA A 265 -11.71 16.16 -12.87
N PHE A 266 -11.27 16.22 -14.14
CA PHE A 266 -10.05 16.87 -14.64
C PHE A 266 -8.76 16.03 -14.64
N ALA A 267 -8.75 15.02 -15.51
CA ALA A 267 -7.54 14.72 -16.27
C ALA A 267 -7.36 15.82 -17.33
N SER A 268 -6.28 16.58 -17.28
CA SER A 268 -5.81 17.38 -18.41
C SER A 268 -4.45 16.85 -18.88
N GLU A 269 -4.25 16.90 -20.19
CA GLU A 269 -3.23 16.21 -20.94
C GLU A 269 -1.81 16.68 -20.57
N ALA A 270 -0.96 15.74 -20.14
CA ALA A 270 0.47 16.00 -19.97
C ALA A 270 1.14 16.15 -21.35
N SER A 271 1.70 17.34 -21.60
CA SER A 271 2.47 17.67 -22.80
C SER A 271 3.80 16.93 -22.81
N THR A 272 4.03 16.15 -23.86
CA THR A 272 5.32 15.52 -24.16
C THR A 272 6.33 16.56 -24.64
N THR A 273 7.34 16.88 -23.81
CA THR A 273 8.61 17.44 -24.32
C THR A 273 9.77 16.57 -23.84
N SER A 274 10.55 16.09 -24.82
CA SER A 274 11.71 15.24 -24.63
C SER A 274 12.84 16.03 -23.99
N ALA A 275 13.28 15.62 -22.80
CA ALA A 275 14.46 16.18 -22.18
C ALA A 275 15.40 15.03 -21.82
N SER A 276 16.60 15.11 -22.40
CA SER A 276 17.67 14.11 -22.33
C SER A 276 18.69 14.61 -21.31
N ASN A 277 19.11 13.71 -20.41
CA ASN A 277 20.21 13.85 -19.43
C ASN A 277 19.89 14.39 -18.02
N CYS A 278 18.92 13.78 -17.33
CA CYS A 278 19.00 13.65 -15.87
C CYS A 278 19.23 12.18 -15.53
N GLU A 279 20.50 11.77 -15.45
CA GLU A 279 20.85 10.47 -14.86
C GLU A 279 20.93 10.66 -13.34
N CYS A 280 19.84 10.38 -12.65
CA CYS A 280 19.87 10.09 -11.23
C CYS A 280 20.64 8.76 -11.06
N GLU A 281 21.82 8.77 -10.42
CA GLU A 281 22.76 7.63 -10.32
C GLU A 281 22.17 6.33 -9.73
N VAL A 282 20.93 6.35 -9.22
CA VAL A 282 20.32 5.27 -8.44
C VAL A 282 19.36 4.37 -9.26
N CYS A 283 18.71 4.88 -10.31
CA CYS A 283 17.76 4.09 -11.12
C CYS A 283 17.54 4.71 -12.50
N SER A 284 17.75 3.97 -13.59
CA SER A 284 17.44 4.46 -14.93
C SER A 284 15.92 4.47 -15.17
N ASN A 285 15.41 5.38 -16.02
CA ASN A 285 13.99 5.43 -16.39
C ASN A 285 13.47 4.08 -16.91
N GLU A 286 14.28 3.38 -17.70
CA GLU A 286 13.93 2.06 -18.22
C GLU A 286 13.73 1.03 -17.10
N THR A 287 14.59 1.05 -16.08
CA THR A 287 14.51 0.15 -14.93
C THR A 287 13.36 0.53 -14.01
N ALA A 288 13.17 1.82 -13.74
CA ALA A 288 12.04 2.33 -12.95
C ALA A 288 10.69 1.91 -13.57
N SER A 289 10.59 1.94 -14.91
CA SER A 289 9.37 1.51 -15.62
C SER A 289 8.99 0.04 -15.41
N LEU A 290 9.92 -0.80 -14.93
CA LEU A 290 9.62 -2.20 -14.58
C LEU A 290 8.64 -2.29 -13.42
N ALA A 291 8.62 -1.29 -12.52
CA ALA A 291 7.74 -1.28 -11.36
C ALA A 291 6.25 -1.26 -11.74
N SER A 292 5.91 -0.58 -12.84
CA SER A 292 4.53 -0.44 -13.35
C SER A 292 4.09 -1.57 -14.28
N LYS A 293 4.94 -2.56 -14.58
CA LYS A 293 4.60 -3.64 -15.53
C LYS A 293 3.63 -4.65 -14.90
N LEU A 294 2.56 -4.96 -15.62
CA LEU A 294 1.69 -6.09 -15.34
C LEU A 294 2.37 -7.39 -15.79
N LYS A 295 2.48 -8.38 -14.90
CA LYS A 295 2.98 -9.72 -15.25
C LYS A 295 2.15 -10.79 -14.54
N GLY A 296 2.03 -11.95 -15.18
CA GLY A 296 1.44 -13.14 -14.57
C GLY A 296 -0.05 -13.03 -14.29
N THR A 297 -0.55 -13.79 -13.31
CA THR A 297 -1.99 -13.94 -13.02
C THR A 297 -2.41 -13.12 -11.78
N THR A 298 -3.65 -13.24 -11.32
CA THR A 298 -4.07 -12.71 -10.01
C THR A 298 -3.77 -13.64 -8.84
N GLY A 299 -3.13 -14.79 -9.08
CA GLY A 299 -2.75 -15.76 -8.05
C GLY A 299 -3.79 -16.83 -7.73
N ASP A 300 -5.02 -16.71 -8.26
CA ASP A 300 -6.11 -17.67 -8.03
C ASP A 300 -5.85 -19.04 -8.71
N PHE A 301 -5.16 -19.01 -9.84
CA PHE A 301 -4.72 -20.18 -10.60
C PHE A 301 -3.56 -19.81 -11.54
N PHE A 302 -2.91 -20.83 -12.08
CA PHE A 302 -1.78 -20.71 -13.01
C PHE A 302 -2.02 -21.57 -14.26
N HIS A 303 -1.12 -21.47 -15.24
CA HIS A 303 -1.15 -22.35 -16.40
C HIS A 303 -1.04 -23.82 -16.00
N ALA A 304 -1.59 -24.71 -16.83
CA ALA A 304 -1.42 -26.15 -16.65
C ALA A 304 0.05 -26.57 -16.85
N LEU A 305 0.41 -27.76 -16.37
CA LEU A 305 1.76 -28.32 -16.49
C LEU A 305 2.84 -27.45 -15.83
N VAL A 306 2.59 -27.01 -14.61
CA VAL A 306 3.57 -26.23 -13.82
C VAL A 306 4.80 -27.08 -13.54
N GLU A 307 5.96 -26.53 -13.84
CA GLU A 307 7.28 -27.10 -13.60
C GLU A 307 7.96 -26.44 -12.39
N LYS A 308 8.89 -27.16 -11.76
CA LYS A 308 9.68 -26.63 -10.63
C LYS A 308 10.60 -25.47 -11.03
N SER A 309 10.91 -25.35 -12.33
CA SER A 309 11.70 -24.25 -12.89
C SER A 309 10.85 -23.01 -13.21
N ASP A 310 9.53 -23.09 -13.09
CA ASP A 310 8.67 -21.95 -13.38
C ASP A 310 8.89 -20.83 -12.36
N ARG A 311 8.82 -19.60 -12.87
CA ARG A 311 8.75 -18.39 -12.07
C ARG A 311 7.36 -17.82 -12.24
N LEU A 312 6.54 -17.93 -11.21
CA LEU A 312 5.11 -17.60 -11.27
C LEU A 312 4.91 -16.16 -10.81
N SER A 313 4.59 -15.26 -11.73
CA SER A 313 4.27 -13.87 -11.39
C SER A 313 2.81 -13.73 -10.97
N VAL A 314 2.55 -12.91 -9.95
CA VAL A 314 1.21 -12.60 -9.43
C VAL A 314 1.08 -11.09 -9.27
N LEU A 315 0.04 -10.50 -9.85
CA LEU A 315 -0.36 -9.13 -9.54
C LEU A 315 -1.08 -9.11 -8.20
N VAL A 316 -0.45 -8.48 -7.19
CA VAL A 316 -1.01 -8.33 -5.86
C VAL A 316 -1.55 -6.91 -5.73
N ASP A 317 -2.85 -6.74 -5.93
CA ASP A 317 -3.53 -5.45 -5.91
C ASP A 317 -3.42 -4.72 -4.58
N ASP A 318 -3.38 -5.46 -3.47
CA ASP A 318 -3.27 -4.87 -2.12
C ASP A 318 -1.89 -4.24 -1.82
N ILE A 319 -0.85 -4.55 -2.60
CA ILE A 319 0.48 -3.91 -2.48
C ILE A 319 0.93 -3.28 -3.80
N CYS A 320 0.01 -3.18 -4.77
CA CYS A 320 0.15 -2.37 -5.96
C CYS A 320 1.35 -2.72 -6.85
N ARG A 321 1.77 -3.99 -6.85
CA ARG A 321 2.88 -4.47 -7.69
C ARG A 321 2.72 -5.94 -8.06
N THR A 322 3.53 -6.37 -9.02
CA THR A 322 3.71 -7.77 -9.35
C THR A 322 4.77 -8.39 -8.41
N MET A 323 4.48 -9.58 -7.89
CA MET A 323 5.38 -10.41 -7.09
C MET A 323 5.70 -11.71 -7.82
N ASP A 324 6.97 -12.10 -7.85
CA ASP A 324 7.40 -13.38 -8.42
C ASP A 324 7.50 -14.45 -7.33
N PHE A 325 7.02 -15.64 -7.67
CA PHE A 325 7.06 -16.81 -6.83
C PHE A 325 7.98 -17.88 -7.44
N ILE A 326 8.75 -18.53 -6.57
CA ILE A 326 9.69 -19.60 -6.93
C ILE A 326 9.39 -20.88 -6.16
N TYR A 327 9.70 -22.01 -6.78
CA TYR A 327 9.56 -23.32 -6.17
C TYR A 327 10.45 -23.45 -4.92
N GLN A 328 9.87 -24.00 -3.85
CA GLN A 328 10.59 -24.32 -2.61
C GLN A 328 10.70 -25.83 -2.41
N GLU A 329 9.57 -26.54 -2.42
CA GLU A 329 9.52 -27.97 -2.07
C GLU A 329 8.30 -28.69 -2.65
N GLU A 330 8.33 -30.02 -2.65
CA GLU A 330 7.13 -30.83 -2.84
C GLU A 330 6.30 -30.82 -1.55
N SER A 331 4.98 -30.68 -1.69
CA SER A 331 4.03 -30.65 -0.59
C SER A 331 2.84 -31.56 -0.88
N LYS A 332 1.92 -31.68 0.08
CA LYS A 332 0.64 -32.38 -0.11
C LYS A 332 -0.50 -31.60 0.53
N VAL A 333 -1.60 -31.46 -0.19
CA VAL A 333 -2.86 -30.89 0.32
C VAL A 333 -3.94 -31.95 0.20
N GLN A 334 -4.50 -32.38 1.34
CA GLN A 334 -5.54 -33.42 1.38
C GLN A 334 -5.19 -34.61 0.45
N ASP A 335 -4.05 -35.28 0.70
CA ASP A 335 -3.53 -36.41 -0.10
C ASP A 335 -3.19 -36.17 -1.58
N ILE A 336 -3.42 -34.96 -2.11
CA ILE A 336 -3.01 -34.57 -3.47
C ILE A 336 -1.59 -33.99 -3.44
N ASP A 337 -0.73 -34.49 -4.32
CA ASP A 337 0.65 -33.98 -4.47
C ASP A 337 0.66 -32.57 -5.09
N THR A 338 1.39 -31.67 -4.46
CA THR A 338 1.50 -30.26 -4.85
C THR A 338 2.95 -29.80 -4.88
N TYR A 339 3.20 -28.67 -5.54
CA TYR A 339 4.44 -27.92 -5.45
C TYR A 339 4.19 -26.67 -4.61
N ARG A 340 5.03 -26.46 -3.60
CA ARG A 340 5.03 -25.25 -2.79
C ARG A 340 5.88 -24.19 -3.47
N PHE A 341 5.26 -23.04 -3.73
CA PHE A 341 5.90 -21.83 -4.20
C PHE A 341 5.88 -20.77 -3.10
N ILE A 342 6.95 -19.98 -3.03
CA ILE A 342 7.13 -18.88 -2.09
C ILE A 342 7.50 -17.61 -2.85
N ILE A 343 7.28 -16.45 -2.24
CA ILE A 343 7.78 -15.19 -2.81
C ILE A 343 9.31 -15.29 -2.94
N ASP A 344 9.84 -14.92 -4.12
CA ASP A 344 11.28 -14.83 -4.31
C ASP A 344 11.86 -13.75 -3.38
N PRO A 345 12.83 -14.09 -2.49
CA PRO A 345 13.43 -13.12 -1.57
C PRO A 345 14.01 -11.88 -2.26
N SER A 346 14.42 -11.99 -3.53
CA SER A 346 14.92 -10.86 -4.32
C SER A 346 13.86 -9.79 -4.61
N MET A 347 12.56 -10.04 -4.40
CA MET A 347 11.48 -9.06 -4.62
C MET A 347 11.46 -7.92 -3.61
N PHE A 348 12.07 -8.12 -2.44
CA PHE A 348 12.18 -7.11 -1.37
C PHE A 348 13.63 -6.65 -1.12
N SER A 349 14.55 -6.97 -2.04
CA SER A 349 15.97 -6.64 -1.90
C SER A 349 16.28 -5.33 -2.61
N SER A 350 16.81 -4.35 -1.89
CA SER A 350 17.33 -3.09 -2.45
C SER A 350 18.59 -3.30 -3.30
N SER A 351 19.29 -4.42 -3.11
CA SER A 351 20.44 -4.81 -3.95
C SER A 351 20.04 -5.31 -5.34
N ASN A 352 18.76 -5.65 -5.55
CA ASN A 352 18.27 -6.04 -6.86
C ASN A 352 17.96 -4.77 -7.65
N HIS A 353 18.72 -4.54 -8.72
CA HIS A 353 18.58 -3.35 -9.55
C HIS A 353 17.17 -3.18 -10.12
N ASP A 354 16.47 -4.27 -10.44
CA ASP A 354 15.10 -4.23 -10.96
C ASP A 354 14.08 -3.69 -9.93
N ASN A 355 14.45 -3.68 -8.63
CA ASN A 355 13.60 -3.12 -7.59
C ASN A 355 13.79 -1.61 -7.37
N CYS A 356 14.74 -0.96 -8.06
CA CYS A 356 15.01 0.46 -7.81
C CYS A 356 13.74 1.30 -8.00
N GLY A 357 12.90 1.00 -9.01
CA GLY A 357 11.62 1.69 -9.23
C GLY A 357 10.63 1.69 -8.05
N TYR A 358 10.79 0.80 -7.07
CA TYR A 358 9.95 0.75 -5.87
C TYR A 358 10.47 1.60 -4.70
N CYS A 359 11.70 2.12 -4.78
CA CYS A 359 12.24 2.90 -3.68
C CYS A 359 11.83 4.37 -3.71
N ARG A 360 11.79 4.96 -2.52
CA ARG A 360 11.56 6.39 -2.33
C ARG A 360 12.74 7.04 -1.62
N LYS A 361 12.82 8.36 -1.73
CA LYS A 361 13.78 9.20 -1.00
C LYS A 361 13.38 9.23 0.48
N LEU A 362 14.35 9.02 1.37
CA LEU A 362 14.12 9.03 2.80
C LEU A 362 13.93 10.46 3.30
N PRO A 363 12.83 10.76 4.01
CA PRO A 363 12.54 12.13 4.48
C PRO A 363 13.39 12.55 5.68
N ARG A 364 13.96 11.59 6.42
CA ARG A 364 14.76 11.80 7.64
C ARG A 364 15.83 10.72 7.76
N ASP A 365 16.80 10.98 8.63
CA ASP A 365 17.80 10.00 9.02
C ASP A 365 17.12 8.78 9.67
N MET A 366 17.45 7.58 9.19
CA MET A 366 16.97 6.32 9.74
C MET A 366 17.88 5.17 9.34
N TYR A 367 18.00 4.17 10.20
CA TYR A 367 18.81 2.96 9.93
C TYR A 367 20.27 3.24 9.53
N GLY A 368 20.85 4.35 10.02
CA GLY A 368 22.21 4.76 9.66
C GLY A 368 22.33 5.35 8.24
N ARG A 369 21.22 5.66 7.58
CA ARG A 369 21.14 6.38 6.31
C ARG A 369 20.72 7.82 6.57
N GLU A 370 21.32 8.76 5.86
CA GLU A 370 21.02 10.19 5.97
C GLU A 370 19.73 10.53 5.19
N ALA A 371 19.03 11.57 5.64
CA ALA A 371 17.92 12.16 4.92
C ALA A 371 18.32 12.48 3.48
N GLY A 372 17.46 12.13 2.53
CA GLY A 372 17.75 12.24 1.10
C GLY A 372 18.41 11.03 0.45
N SER A 373 18.84 10.03 1.24
CA SER A 373 19.20 8.70 0.70
C SER A 373 17.98 8.00 0.08
N TYR A 374 18.20 6.95 -0.71
CA TYR A 374 17.13 6.17 -1.35
C TYR A 374 16.96 4.78 -0.74
N CYS A 375 15.74 4.26 -0.87
CA CYS A 375 15.29 2.95 -0.40
C CYS A 375 15.28 2.81 1.12
N LEU A 376 14.21 2.20 1.62
CA LEU A 376 14.25 1.58 2.94
C LEU A 376 15.16 0.33 2.91
N PRO A 377 15.59 -0.18 4.08
CA PRO A 377 16.34 -1.44 4.14
C PRO A 377 15.57 -2.62 3.55
N ASP A 378 16.29 -3.71 3.23
CA ASP A 378 15.70 -4.91 2.63
C ASP A 378 14.58 -5.52 3.49
N GLY A 379 13.58 -6.10 2.82
CA GLY A 379 12.44 -6.81 3.43
C GLY A 379 11.27 -5.91 3.84
N VAL A 380 11.33 -4.61 3.55
CA VAL A 380 10.20 -3.69 3.70
C VAL A 380 9.94 -2.94 2.38
N LEU A 381 8.69 -2.56 2.13
CA LEU A 381 8.24 -1.88 0.92
C LEU A 381 7.35 -0.70 1.27
N ASP A 382 7.68 0.47 0.72
CA ASP A 382 6.91 1.69 0.92
C ASP A 382 5.71 1.75 -0.04
N LEU A 383 4.49 1.77 0.51
CA LEU A 383 3.25 1.85 -0.25
C LEU A 383 2.67 3.26 -0.32
N SER A 384 3.38 4.30 0.14
CA SER A 384 2.77 5.60 0.35
C SER A 384 2.07 6.13 -0.90
N GLY A 385 2.66 6.03 -2.09
CA GLY A 385 2.03 6.53 -3.32
C GLY A 385 1.00 5.59 -3.95
N CYS A 386 0.79 4.39 -3.40
CA CYS A 386 -0.40 3.62 -3.74
C CYS A 386 -1.61 4.00 -2.87
N GLU A 387 -1.37 4.49 -1.66
CA GLU A 387 -2.42 4.91 -0.74
C GLU A 387 -2.99 6.27 -1.12
N GLN A 388 -4.31 6.40 -1.06
CA GLN A 388 -5.01 7.65 -1.43
C GLN A 388 -4.59 8.85 -0.57
N LEU A 389 -4.27 8.61 0.71
CA LEU A 389 -3.84 9.64 1.65
C LEU A 389 -2.32 9.90 1.63
N ASN A 390 -1.60 9.26 0.71
CA ASN A 390 -0.13 9.20 0.71
C ASN A 390 0.43 8.85 2.10
N ALA A 391 -0.27 7.99 2.83
CA ALA A 391 0.05 7.61 4.20
C ALA A 391 1.41 6.89 4.24
N ASP A 392 2.20 7.07 5.29
CA ASP A 392 3.53 6.46 5.44
C ASP A 392 3.43 4.96 5.80
N ILE A 393 2.65 4.22 5.01
CA ILE A 393 2.35 2.81 5.18
C ILE A 393 3.43 1.98 4.50
N ILE A 394 4.04 1.10 5.27
CA ILE A 394 5.09 0.20 4.82
C ILE A 394 4.62 -1.22 5.00
N VAL A 395 4.83 -2.07 4.01
CA VAL A 395 4.53 -3.50 4.11
C VAL A 395 5.78 -4.36 4.22
N SER A 396 5.64 -5.49 4.92
CA SER A 396 6.69 -6.49 5.07
C SER A 396 6.06 -7.88 5.21
N ASN A 397 6.89 -8.92 5.29
CA ASN A 397 6.42 -10.18 5.88
C ASN A 397 6.14 -9.99 7.38
N PRO A 398 5.26 -10.81 7.98
CA PRO A 398 5.07 -10.89 9.43
C PRO A 398 6.38 -11.00 10.21
N HIS A 399 6.42 -10.38 11.37
CA HIS A 399 7.57 -10.35 12.28
C HIS A 399 8.88 -9.88 11.62
N PHE A 400 8.77 -9.10 10.54
CA PHE A 400 9.88 -8.70 9.68
C PHE A 400 10.70 -9.89 9.17
N TYR A 401 10.04 -11.00 8.83
CA TYR A 401 10.68 -12.18 8.27
C TYR A 401 11.43 -11.88 6.98
N GLY A 402 12.74 -12.16 6.99
CA GLY A 402 13.63 -11.88 5.86
C GLY A 402 14.08 -10.43 5.74
N ALA A 403 13.71 -9.55 6.68
CA ALA A 403 14.14 -8.15 6.64
C ALA A 403 15.58 -7.94 7.15
N ALA A 404 16.14 -6.80 6.76
CA ALA A 404 17.46 -6.35 7.18
C ALA A 404 17.59 -6.30 8.71
N LYS A 405 18.82 -6.51 9.20
CA LYS A 405 19.09 -6.70 10.64
C LYS A 405 18.71 -5.46 11.45
N GLU A 406 18.96 -4.28 10.90
CA GLU A 406 18.64 -2.97 11.46
C GLU A 406 17.14 -2.78 11.72
N VAL A 407 16.27 -3.28 10.83
CA VAL A 407 14.81 -3.26 11.01
C VAL A 407 14.42 -4.18 12.16
N ARG A 408 14.91 -5.43 12.13
CA ARG A 408 14.58 -6.45 13.14
C ARG A 408 15.09 -6.11 14.54
N GLN A 409 16.24 -5.44 14.64
CA GLN A 409 16.83 -5.08 15.94
C GLN A 409 16.06 -4.01 16.70
N MET A 410 15.17 -3.25 16.05
CA MET A 410 14.27 -2.33 16.72
C MET A 410 13.23 -3.06 17.57
N PHE A 411 12.84 -4.29 17.17
CA PHE A 411 11.78 -5.07 17.80
C PHE A 411 12.30 -6.46 18.25
N PRO A 412 13.15 -6.51 19.28
CA PRO A 412 13.84 -7.75 19.68
C PRO A 412 12.90 -8.86 20.18
N TYR A 413 11.64 -8.54 20.49
CA TYR A 413 10.66 -9.51 20.96
C TYR A 413 9.89 -10.22 19.84
N LEU A 414 9.93 -9.69 18.61
CA LEU A 414 9.30 -10.33 17.46
C LEU A 414 10.19 -11.50 17.00
N LYS A 415 9.62 -12.70 17.03
CA LYS A 415 10.31 -13.93 16.65
C LYS A 415 9.87 -14.34 15.25
N GLN A 416 10.84 -14.42 14.35
CA GLN A 416 10.62 -14.92 13.01
C GLN A 416 10.43 -16.44 13.00
N ASP A 417 9.41 -16.91 12.29
CA ASP A 417 9.14 -18.32 11.99
C ASP A 417 8.72 -18.45 10.53
N ALA A 418 9.55 -19.11 9.71
CA ALA A 418 9.27 -19.31 8.28
C ALA A 418 7.89 -19.95 8.02
N ASN A 419 7.44 -20.86 8.89
CA ASN A 419 6.15 -21.53 8.70
C ASN A 419 4.95 -20.60 8.93
N GLN A 420 5.13 -19.54 9.72
CA GLN A 420 4.09 -18.59 10.10
C GLN A 420 4.20 -17.26 9.37
N ASP A 421 5.39 -16.90 8.88
CA ASP A 421 5.65 -15.57 8.33
C ASP A 421 5.86 -15.57 6.81
N GLN A 422 6.01 -16.75 6.18
CA GLN A 422 6.22 -16.83 4.74
C GLN A 422 4.90 -16.91 3.98
N THR A 423 4.75 -16.15 2.90
CA THR A 423 3.64 -16.36 1.95
C THR A 423 3.90 -17.61 1.12
N THR A 424 2.90 -18.50 1.02
CA THR A 424 3.01 -19.81 0.34
C THR A 424 1.84 -20.07 -0.59
N LEU A 425 2.11 -20.68 -1.74
CA LEU A 425 1.12 -21.23 -2.67
C LEU A 425 1.41 -22.72 -2.89
N ASP A 426 0.45 -23.59 -2.59
CA ASP A 426 0.53 -25.03 -2.85
C ASP A 426 -0.29 -25.36 -4.10
N ILE A 427 0.39 -25.66 -5.21
CA ILE A 427 -0.19 -25.77 -6.55
C ILE A 427 -0.14 -27.23 -7.03
N GLU A 428 -1.25 -27.75 -7.55
CA GLU A 428 -1.22 -29.04 -8.25
C GLU A 428 -0.62 -28.86 -9.66
N PRO A 429 0.46 -29.57 -9.99
CA PRO A 429 1.25 -29.25 -11.17
C PRO A 429 0.57 -29.59 -12.50
N THR A 430 -0.30 -30.59 -12.55
CA THR A 430 -0.97 -30.98 -13.81
C THR A 430 -1.95 -29.91 -14.26
N THR A 431 -2.75 -29.38 -13.35
CA THR A 431 -3.84 -28.45 -13.65
C THR A 431 -3.46 -26.99 -13.49
N GLY A 432 -2.42 -26.68 -12.70
CA GLY A 432 -2.09 -25.31 -12.30
C GLY A 432 -3.03 -24.74 -11.22
N THR A 433 -3.82 -25.60 -10.57
CA THR A 433 -4.80 -25.16 -9.57
C THR A 433 -4.14 -24.98 -8.21
N VAL A 434 -4.41 -23.85 -7.56
CA VAL A 434 -4.01 -23.60 -6.17
C VAL A 434 -4.92 -24.40 -5.24
N LEU A 435 -4.36 -25.31 -4.45
CA LEU A 435 -5.13 -26.15 -3.50
C LEU A 435 -5.07 -25.63 -2.07
N ALA A 436 -3.99 -24.94 -1.72
CA ALA A 436 -3.89 -24.17 -0.49
C ALA A 436 -3.02 -22.94 -0.71
N ALA A 437 -3.32 -21.87 0.02
CA ALA A 437 -2.53 -20.65 0.01
C ALA A 437 -2.53 -20.02 1.40
N ASN A 438 -1.41 -19.38 1.74
CA ASN A 438 -1.31 -18.48 2.89
C ASN A 438 -0.68 -17.20 2.38
N LYS A 439 -1.49 -16.16 2.19
CA LYS A 439 -1.02 -14.82 1.85
C LYS A 439 -0.83 -14.04 3.14
N ARG A 440 0.43 -13.71 3.42
CA ARG A 440 0.85 -13.15 4.70
C ARG A 440 1.50 -11.80 4.49
N LEU A 441 0.99 -10.80 5.20
CA LEU A 441 1.41 -9.41 5.06
C LEU A 441 1.42 -8.76 6.45
N GLN A 442 2.41 -7.93 6.70
CA GLN A 442 2.46 -7.05 7.85
C GLN A 442 2.33 -5.61 7.39
N ILE A 443 1.42 -4.87 8.02
CA ILE A 443 1.20 -3.45 7.81
C ILE A 443 1.93 -2.71 8.92
N ASN A 444 2.75 -1.74 8.51
CA ASN A 444 3.62 -0.97 9.37
C ASN A 444 3.44 0.52 9.08
N TYR A 445 3.81 1.36 10.04
CA TYR A 445 3.93 2.79 9.88
C TYR A 445 5.40 3.21 9.86
N LEU A 446 5.80 4.06 8.92
CA LEU A 446 7.13 4.69 8.92
C LEU A 446 7.13 5.92 9.83
N PHE A 447 7.60 5.72 11.05
CA PHE A 447 7.86 6.81 11.97
C PHE A 447 9.08 7.61 11.52
N LYS A 448 8.96 8.92 11.66
CA LYS A 448 10.03 9.89 11.50
C LYS A 448 10.34 10.47 12.88
N ASN A 449 11.57 10.86 13.14
CA ASN A 449 11.86 11.64 14.33
C ASN A 449 11.29 13.06 14.13
N TYR A 450 10.42 13.48 15.04
CA TYR A 450 9.84 14.82 15.06
C TYR A 450 10.52 15.64 16.17
N PRO A 451 10.85 16.93 15.94
CA PRO A 451 11.35 17.80 17.00
C PRO A 451 10.31 18.00 18.11
N GLY A 452 10.73 18.55 19.25
CA GLY A 452 9.85 18.82 20.38
C GLY A 452 9.51 17.58 21.21
N PRO A 453 8.28 17.48 21.77
CA PRO A 453 7.94 16.46 22.78
C PRO A 453 7.96 15.01 22.24
N PHE A 454 7.98 14.84 20.92
CA PHE A 454 7.97 13.53 20.24
C PHE A 454 9.36 13.06 19.79
N GLN A 455 10.43 13.81 20.12
CA GLN A 455 11.82 13.47 19.77
C GLN A 455 12.30 12.13 20.34
N ALA A 456 11.59 11.59 21.35
CA ALA A 456 11.88 10.27 21.90
C ALA A 456 11.56 9.12 20.92
N LEU A 457 10.66 9.34 19.95
CA LEU A 457 10.31 8.36 18.93
C LEU A 457 11.43 8.29 17.88
N THR A 458 12.05 7.12 17.74
CA THR A 458 13.15 6.92 16.79
C THR A 458 12.59 6.64 15.41
N SER A 459 13.15 7.27 14.37
CA SER A 459 12.76 6.99 12.99
C SER A 459 12.89 5.50 12.66
N GLY A 460 11.91 4.93 11.98
CA GLY A 460 11.91 3.52 11.60
C GLY A 460 10.52 3.00 11.25
N VAL A 461 10.44 1.71 10.95
CA VAL A 461 9.24 1.02 10.46
C VAL A 461 8.64 0.25 11.63
N TYR A 462 7.48 0.68 12.11
CA TYR A 462 6.84 0.13 13.31
C TYR A 462 5.62 -0.69 12.91
N PRO A 463 5.53 -1.95 13.34
CA PRO A 463 4.40 -2.79 12.97
C PRO A 463 3.12 -2.33 13.66
N ILE A 464 2.02 -2.36 12.91
CA ILE A 464 0.67 -2.11 13.43
C ILE A 464 -0.02 -3.46 13.61
N LEU A 465 -0.11 -4.24 12.53
CA LEU A 465 -0.76 -5.54 12.49
C LEU A 465 -0.15 -6.41 11.40
N TRP A 466 -0.40 -7.70 11.48
CA TRP A 466 -0.16 -8.62 10.37
C TRP A 466 -1.39 -9.48 10.15
N LEU A 467 -1.52 -10.02 8.94
CA LEU A 467 -2.65 -10.83 8.52
C LEU A 467 -2.18 -12.09 7.79
N ASN A 468 -3.02 -13.14 7.87
CA ASN A 468 -2.92 -14.34 7.06
C ASN A 468 -4.26 -14.56 6.35
N GLU A 469 -4.31 -14.26 5.06
CA GLU A 469 -5.40 -14.67 4.19
C GLU A 469 -5.13 -16.11 3.74
N SER A 470 -5.82 -17.04 4.38
CA SER A 470 -5.61 -18.48 4.16
C SER A 470 -6.74 -19.09 3.33
N TYR A 471 -6.37 -19.88 2.33
CA TYR A 471 -7.28 -20.70 1.53
C TYR A 471 -6.87 -22.17 1.62
N MET A 472 -7.85 -23.05 1.69
CA MET A 472 -7.68 -24.49 1.49
C MET A 472 -8.90 -25.02 0.75
N MET A 473 -8.67 -25.88 -0.24
CA MET A 473 -9.71 -26.60 -0.95
C MET A 473 -10.65 -27.32 0.02
N ASP A 474 -11.96 -27.26 -0.22
CA ASP A 474 -12.95 -27.90 0.63
C ASP A 474 -13.08 -29.41 0.32
N PRO A 475 -13.52 -30.23 1.29
CA PRO A 475 -13.66 -31.66 1.09
C PRO A 475 -14.65 -32.08 -0.02
N HIS A 476 -15.62 -31.23 -0.40
CA HIS A 476 -16.60 -31.58 -1.45
C HIS A 476 -16.02 -31.42 -2.85
N THR A 477 -15.10 -30.47 -3.05
CA THR A 477 -14.40 -30.27 -4.34
C THR A 477 -13.18 -31.18 -4.51
N HIS A 478 -12.68 -31.77 -3.42
CA HIS A 478 -11.58 -32.73 -3.43
C HIS A 478 -11.73 -33.86 -4.46
N ASP A 479 -12.85 -34.58 -4.46
CA ASP A 479 -13.04 -35.72 -5.36
C ASP A 479 -13.20 -35.29 -6.82
N GLN A 480 -13.75 -34.09 -7.04
CA GLN A 480 -13.86 -33.50 -8.37
C GLN A 480 -12.47 -33.20 -8.93
N ILE A 481 -11.60 -32.53 -8.17
CA ILE A 481 -10.26 -32.20 -8.67
C ILE A 481 -9.42 -33.45 -8.91
N LYS A 482 -9.52 -34.45 -8.03
CA LYS A 482 -8.79 -35.72 -8.18
C LYS A 482 -9.19 -36.46 -9.46
N SER A 483 -10.48 -36.42 -9.81
CA SER A 483 -11.01 -36.97 -11.05
C SER A 483 -10.46 -36.21 -12.27
N GLU A 484 -10.45 -34.87 -12.23
CA GLU A 484 -9.90 -34.02 -13.30
C GLU A 484 -8.41 -34.27 -13.53
N ILE A 485 -7.62 -34.34 -12.45
CA ILE A 485 -6.19 -34.64 -12.51
C ILE A 485 -5.96 -36.00 -13.20
N HIS A 486 -6.71 -37.03 -12.79
CA HIS A 486 -6.59 -38.36 -13.38
C HIS A 486 -6.88 -38.35 -14.89
N MET A 487 -7.98 -37.68 -15.29
CA MET A 487 -8.35 -37.56 -16.70
C MET A 487 -7.26 -36.85 -17.51
N LYS A 488 -6.75 -35.71 -17.03
CA LYS A 488 -5.71 -34.95 -17.73
C LYS A 488 -4.40 -35.71 -17.85
N ARG A 489 -3.92 -36.37 -16.78
CA ARG A 489 -2.71 -37.21 -16.83
C ARG A 489 -2.84 -38.34 -17.85
N LYS A 490 -4.02 -38.95 -17.96
CA LYS A 490 -4.29 -39.97 -18.98
C LYS A 490 -4.20 -39.39 -20.40
N MET A 491 -4.78 -38.22 -20.66
CA MET A 491 -4.70 -37.57 -21.97
C MET A 491 -3.24 -37.28 -22.38
N ILE A 492 -2.43 -36.75 -21.46
CA ILE A 492 -1.01 -36.46 -21.69
C ILE A 492 -0.22 -37.74 -22.02
N SER A 493 -0.44 -38.82 -21.26
CA SER A 493 0.24 -40.10 -21.52
C SER A 493 -0.12 -40.69 -22.89
N THR A 494 -1.36 -40.48 -23.36
CA THR A 494 -1.79 -40.96 -24.68
C THR A 494 -1.20 -40.13 -25.83
N SER A 495 -1.03 -38.81 -25.67
CA SER A 495 -0.37 -37.99 -26.70
C SER A 495 1.11 -38.34 -26.88
N ASP A 496 1.84 -38.62 -25.80
CA ASP A 496 3.25 -39.01 -25.90
C ASP A 496 3.46 -40.37 -26.58
N SER A 497 2.55 -41.31 -26.31
CA SER A 497 2.58 -42.64 -26.93
C SER A 497 2.34 -42.58 -28.45
N SER A 498 1.42 -41.73 -28.91
CA SER A 498 1.08 -41.54 -30.32
C SER A 498 2.16 -40.76 -31.09
N GLY A 499 2.77 -39.74 -30.48
CA GLY A 499 3.93 -39.03 -31.05
C GLY A 499 5.17 -39.93 -31.19
N SER A 500 5.41 -40.80 -30.21
CA SER A 500 6.48 -41.80 -30.26
C SER A 500 6.26 -42.83 -31.37
N GLN A 501 5.01 -43.21 -31.61
CA GLN A 501 4.62 -44.17 -32.65
C GLN A 501 4.74 -43.58 -34.06
N MET A 502 4.34 -42.31 -34.25
CA MET A 502 4.56 -41.57 -35.51
C MET A 502 6.06 -41.36 -35.82
N SER A 503 6.91 -41.17 -34.81
CA SER A 503 8.37 -41.06 -35.02
C SER A 503 9.02 -42.40 -35.43
N ARG A 504 8.45 -43.52 -34.98
CA ARG A 504 8.89 -44.87 -35.35
C ARG A 504 8.43 -45.26 -36.76
N ASP A 505 7.22 -44.86 -37.15
CA ASP A 505 6.70 -45.13 -38.50
C ASP A 505 7.32 -44.23 -39.59
N ARG A 506 7.95 -43.11 -39.23
CA ARG A 506 8.79 -42.32 -40.16
C ARG A 506 10.25 -42.82 -40.29
N ARG A 507 10.66 -43.81 -39.47
CA ARG A 507 12.00 -44.43 -39.52
C ARG A 507 12.00 -45.85 -40.11
N LYS A 508 10.85 -46.34 -40.56
CA LYS A 508 10.71 -47.52 -41.42
C LYS A 508 10.39 -47.06 -42.83
#